data_AF-A0A535GM81-F1
#
_entry.id   AF-A0A535GM81-F1
#
_cell.length_a   1.000
_cell.length_b   1.000
_cell.length_c   1.000
_cell.angle_alpha   90.00
_cell.angle_beta   90.00
_cell.angle_gamma   90.00
#
_symmetry.space_group_name_H-M   'P 1'
#
loop_
_entity.id
_entity.type
_entity.pdbx_description
1 polymer ?
#
loop_
_entity_poly.entity_id
_entity_poly.type
_entity_poly.pdbx_seq_one_letter_code
_entity_poly.pdbx_strand_id
1 'polypeptide(L)' 'MTITPTKTQDIPLVDLRAQYATIRDDVRKAIDEVLESMQLTIGPNVRAFDQEWAAYCGTKHAIGVGSGTDALQLAIRACG' A
#
# COMPACT_ATOMS: atom_id res chain seq x y z
N MET A 1 -31.65 4.33 42.54
CA MET A 1 -31.29 4.83 41.19
C MET A 1 -29.91 4.28 40.87
N THR A 2 -29.84 3.14 40.18
CA THR A 2 -28.58 2.50 39.80
C THR A 2 -28.13 3.04 38.46
N ILE A 3 -26.99 3.73 38.43
CA ILE A 3 -26.30 4.13 37.19
C ILE A 3 -25.60 2.90 36.62
N THR A 4 -26.07 2.40 35.47
CA THR A 4 -25.35 1.38 34.70
C THR A 4 -24.16 2.04 34.01
N PRO A 5 -22.91 1.59 34.22
CA PRO A 5 -21.77 2.18 33.54
C PRO A 5 -21.84 1.89 32.04
N THR A 6 -21.86 2.95 31.23
CA THR A 6 -21.74 2.88 29.76
C THR A 6 -20.37 2.32 29.41
N LYS A 7 -20.34 1.21 28.66
CA LYS A 7 -19.11 0.61 28.13
C LYS A 7 -18.45 1.61 27.16
N THR A 8 -17.32 2.19 27.56
CA THR A 8 -16.49 3.00 26.66
C THR A 8 -15.95 2.08 25.57
N GLN A 9 -16.36 2.31 24.33
CA GLN A 9 -15.89 1.55 23.19
C GLN A 9 -14.65 2.24 22.64
N ASP A 10 -13.51 1.54 22.62
CA ASP A 10 -12.25 2.10 22.13
C ASP A 10 -12.36 2.42 20.64
N ILE A 11 -12.14 3.69 20.27
CA ILE A 11 -12.15 4.15 18.87
C ILE A 11 -10.71 4.03 18.35
N PRO A 12 -10.43 3.11 17.40
CA PRO A 12 -9.09 2.98 16.85
C PRO A 12 -8.74 4.20 15.99
N LEU A 13 -7.47 4.65 16.05
CA LEU A 13 -6.97 5.74 15.22
C LEU A 13 -7.04 5.38 13.72
N VAL A 14 -6.71 4.14 13.37
CA VAL A 14 -6.81 3.58 12.01
C VAL A 14 -7.19 2.10 12.11
N ASP A 15 -8.25 1.69 11.43
CA ASP A 15 -8.68 0.29 11.34
C ASP A 15 -8.35 -0.31 9.97
N LEU A 16 -7.17 -0.92 9.86
CA LEU A 16 -6.72 -1.60 8.64
C LEU A 16 -7.49 -2.90 8.37
N ARG A 17 -8.14 -3.50 9.37
CA ARG A 17 -8.95 -4.71 9.16
C ARG A 17 -10.23 -4.34 8.42
N ALA A 18 -10.87 -3.26 8.85
CA ALA A 18 -12.04 -2.72 8.16
C ALA A 18 -11.68 -2.31 6.72
N GLN A 19 -10.55 -1.63 6.51
CA GLN A 19 -10.09 -1.28 5.17
C GLN A 19 -9.84 -2.53 4.31
N TYR A 20 -9.06 -3.50 4.79
CA TYR A 20 -8.77 -4.72 4.04
C TYR A 20 -10.03 -5.52 3.72
N ALA A 21 -11.01 -5.57 4.63
CA ALA A 21 -12.27 -6.27 4.39
C ALA A 21 -13.00 -5.77 3.13
N THR A 22 -12.86 -4.47 2.77
CA THR A 22 -13.50 -3.90 1.57
C THR A 22 -12.85 -4.30 0.25
N ILE A 23 -11.58 -4.73 0.27
CA ILE A 23 -10.77 -5.05 -0.92
C ILE A 23 -10.19 -6.47 -0.88
N ARG A 24 -10.66 -7.29 0.08
CA ARG A 24 -10.04 -8.57 0.42
C ARG A 24 -9.89 -9.48 -0.79
N ASP A 25 -10.98 -9.64 -1.54
CA ASP A 25 -11.04 -10.64 -2.61
C ASP A 25 -10.16 -10.23 -3.80
N ASP A 26 -10.11 -8.94 -4.12
CA ASP A 26 -9.22 -8.39 -5.15
C ASP A 26 -7.75 -8.58 -4.77
N VAL A 27 -7.38 -8.27 -3.51
CA VAL A 27 -6.01 -8.47 -3.00
C VAL A 27 -5.63 -9.94 -3.02
N ARG A 28 -6.53 -10.83 -2.61
CA ARG A 28 -6.28 -12.28 -2.60
C ARG A 28 -6.05 -12.81 -4.01
N LYS A 29 -6.88 -12.41 -4.96
CA LYS A 29 -6.71 -12.78 -6.37
C LYS A 29 -5.35 -12.33 -6.91
N ALA A 30 -4.98 -11.06 -6.70
CA ALA A 30 -3.70 -10.54 -7.17
C ALA A 30 -2.49 -11.24 -6.54
N ILE A 31 -2.57 -11.60 -5.25
CA ILE A 31 -1.53 -12.39 -4.58
C ILE A 31 -1.40 -13.77 -5.22
N ASP A 32 -2.53 -14.47 -5.44
CA ASP A 32 -2.52 -15.82 -6.00
C ASP A 32 -1.94 -15.80 -7.43
N GLU A 33 -2.27 -14.81 -8.27
CA GLU A 33 -1.68 -14.63 -9.62
C GLU A 33 -0.15 -14.39 -9.58
N VAL A 34 0.34 -13.59 -8.62
CA VAL A 34 1.78 -13.38 -8.42
C VAL A 34 2.47 -14.68 -8.03
N LEU A 35 1.85 -15.46 -7.13
CA LEU A 35 2.39 -16.74 -6.70
C LEU A 35 2.35 -17.79 -7.82
N GLU A 36 1.33 -17.82 -8.66
CA GLU A 36 1.30 -18.71 -9.82
C GLU A 36 2.42 -18.41 -10.83
N SER A 37 2.71 -17.12 -11.05
CA SER A 37 3.75 -16.70 -11.99
C SER A 37 5.18 -16.74 -11.41
N MET A 38 5.32 -16.77 -10.08
CA MET A 38 6.59 -16.67 -9.35
C MET A 38 7.42 -15.40 -9.69
N GLN A 39 6.81 -14.38 -10.28
CA GLN A 39 7.47 -13.10 -10.58
C GLN A 39 7.42 -12.17 -9.36
N LEU A 40 8.18 -12.53 -8.33
CA LEU A 40 8.09 -11.93 -6.99
C LEU A 40 8.80 -10.57 -6.86
N THR A 41 9.71 -10.22 -7.78
CA THR A 41 10.50 -8.99 -7.72
C THR A 41 10.57 -8.32 -9.09
N ILE A 42 10.41 -6.99 -9.12
CA ILE A 42 10.53 -6.14 -10.34
C ILE A 42 9.73 -6.73 -11.53
N GLY A 43 8.56 -7.28 -11.22
CA GLY A 43 7.66 -7.95 -12.18
C GLY A 43 6.75 -6.97 -12.94
N PRO A 44 5.80 -7.49 -13.74
CA PRO A 44 4.84 -6.69 -14.49
C PRO A 44 4.01 -5.78 -13.58
N ASN A 45 3.65 -6.24 -12.38
CA ASN A 45 2.84 -5.46 -11.44
C ASN A 45 3.58 -4.20 -10.95
N VAL A 46 4.90 -4.26 -10.72
CA VAL A 46 5.70 -3.09 -10.35
C VAL A 46 5.76 -2.09 -11.51
N ARG A 47 5.96 -2.58 -12.75
CA ARG A 47 6.00 -1.71 -13.94
C ARG A 47 4.66 -1.03 -14.21
N ALA A 48 3.55 -1.75 -14.05
CA ALA A 48 2.21 -1.19 -14.18
C ALA A 48 1.97 -0.12 -13.10
N PHE A 49 2.29 -0.44 -11.84
CA PHE A 49 2.15 0.50 -10.74
C PHE A 49 2.97 1.78 -10.96
N ASP A 50 4.22 1.70 -11.41
CA ASP A 50 5.04 2.89 -11.69
C ASP A 50 4.41 3.77 -12.79
N GLN A 51 3.81 3.19 -13.82
CA GLN A 51 3.12 3.94 -14.88
C GLN A 51 1.85 4.61 -14.35
N GLU A 52 1.03 3.86 -13.63
CA GLU A 52 -0.21 4.34 -13.02
C GLU A 52 0.06 5.44 -11.98
N TRP A 53 1.11 5.27 -11.18
CA TRP A 53 1.51 6.23 -10.16
C TRP A 53 2.08 7.52 -10.77
N ALA A 54 2.89 7.40 -11.82
CA ALA A 54 3.37 8.58 -12.56
C ALA A 54 2.20 9.38 -13.14
N ALA A 55 1.22 8.69 -13.74
CA ALA A 55 0.01 9.31 -14.27
C ALA A 55 -0.82 9.97 -13.17
N TYR A 56 -1.04 9.27 -12.04
CA TYR A 56 -1.76 9.78 -10.88
C TYR A 56 -1.12 11.06 -10.31
N CYS A 57 0.21 11.07 -10.18
CA CYS A 57 0.95 12.24 -9.70
C CYS A 57 1.13 13.35 -10.75
N GLY A 58 0.73 13.15 -12.01
CA GLY A 58 0.92 14.11 -13.09
C GLY A 58 2.40 14.33 -13.49
N THR A 59 3.25 13.31 -13.32
CA THR A 59 4.68 13.35 -13.65
C THR A 59 5.02 12.39 -14.79
N LYS A 60 6.21 12.52 -15.36
CA LYS A 60 6.69 11.65 -16.45
C LYS A 60 7.15 10.29 -15.96
N HIS A 61 7.63 10.19 -14.72
CA HIS A 61 8.28 8.99 -14.20
C HIS A 61 7.92 8.76 -12.72
N ALA A 62 7.75 7.49 -12.36
CA ALA A 62 7.79 7.00 -10.99
C ALA A 62 8.73 5.79 -10.91
N ILE A 63 9.33 5.57 -9.74
CA ILE A 63 10.25 4.46 -9.48
C ILE A 63 9.90 3.88 -8.12
N GLY A 64 9.37 2.65 -8.10
CA GLY A 64 9.12 1.90 -6.88
C GLY A 64 10.42 1.53 -6.15
N VAL A 65 10.45 1.78 -4.84
CA VAL A 65 11.58 1.46 -3.95
C VAL A 65 11.09 0.81 -2.65
N GLY A 66 12.02 0.30 -1.83
CA GLY A 66 11.69 -0.49 -0.64
C GLY A 66 10.97 0.28 0.48
N SER A 67 11.17 1.59 0.59
CA SER A 67 10.54 2.43 1.61
C SER A 67 10.56 3.92 1.23
N GLY A 68 9.78 4.74 1.95
CA GLY A 68 9.83 6.20 1.79
C GLY A 68 11.20 6.80 2.16
N THR A 69 11.90 6.22 3.14
CA THR A 69 13.25 6.64 3.50
C THR A 69 14.24 6.36 2.37
N ASP A 70 14.15 5.19 1.73
CA ASP A 70 14.99 4.87 0.56
C ASP A 70 14.72 5.83 -0.60
N ALA A 71 13.44 6.20 -0.83
CA ALA A 71 13.07 7.14 -1.87
C ALA A 71 13.78 8.49 -1.70
N LEU A 72 13.73 9.06 -0.49
CA LEU A 72 14.41 10.31 -0.16
C LEU A 72 15.93 10.17 -0.28
N GLN A 73 16.49 9.10 0.28
CA GLN A 73 17.93 8.86 0.26
C GLN A 73 18.47 8.71 -1.16
N LEU A 74 17.77 7.97 -2.03
CA LEU A 74 18.13 7.80 -3.44
C LEU A 74 17.98 9.11 -4.23
N ALA A 75 16.89 9.85 -4.00
CA ALA A 75 16.69 11.15 -4.65
C ALA A 75 17.82 12.14 -4.32
N ILE A 76 18.18 12.27 -3.04
CA ILE A 76 19.28 13.15 -2.60
C ILE A 76 20.60 12.67 -3.19
N ARG A 77 20.93 11.37 -3.10
CA ARG A 77 22.16 10.82 -3.69
C ARG A 77 22.26 11.02 -5.20
N ALA A 78 21.14 11.02 -5.91
CA ALA A 78 21.11 11.27 -7.35
C ALA A 78 21.36 12.75 -7.71
N CYS A 79 21.08 13.68 -6.79
CA CYS A 79 21.27 15.11 -7.00
C CYS A 79 22.66 15.65 -6.61
N GLY A 80 23.46 14.88 -5.85
CA GLY A 80 24.81 15.26 -5.41
C GLY A 80 24.88 15.72 -3.96
#